data_AF-A0A8D9DRT9-F1
#
_entry.id   AF-A0A8D9DRT9-F1
#
_cell.length_a   1.000
_cell.length_b   1.000
_cell.length_c   1.000
_cell.angle_alpha   90.00
_cell.angle_beta   90.00
_cell.angle_gamma   90.00
#
_symmetry.space_group_name_H-M   'P 1'
#
loop_
_entity.id
_entity.type
_entity.pdbx_description
1 polymer ?
#
loop_
_entity_poly.entity_id
_entity_poly.type
_entity_poly.pdbx_seq_one_letter_code
_entity_poly.pdbx_strand_id
1 'polypeptide(L)'
;MLIPITPSPLSRCSSLRNIRDNEEKDSAFRGMCAMITVNPGGVVQEFIFFCDAVASWSTPKDDLKEMFHKILHGFRTQVGDENWKRFADQFPDQLRDRLSAMYDV
;
A
#
# COMPACT_ATOMS: atom_id res chain seq x y z
N MET A 1 -33.69 10.64 8.18
CA MET A 1 -32.57 9.95 7.47
C MET A 1 -31.35 10.85 7.55
N LEU A 2 -30.67 10.88 8.70
CA LEU A 2 -29.48 11.69 8.96
C LEU A 2 -28.49 10.80 9.70
N ILE A 3 -27.46 10.34 9.00
CA ILE A 3 -26.37 9.57 9.61
C ILE A 3 -25.36 10.58 10.15
N PRO A 4 -25.05 10.57 11.46
CA PRO A 4 -24.05 11.45 12.06
C PRO A 4 -22.64 10.99 11.69
N ILE A 5 -21.88 11.88 11.07
CA ILE A 5 -20.46 11.76 10.77
C ILE A 5 -19.63 11.89 12.06
N THR A 6 -19.37 10.79 12.74
CA THR A 6 -18.26 10.71 13.71
C THR A 6 -16.92 10.73 12.96
N PRO A 7 -15.91 11.51 13.38
CA PRO A 7 -14.62 11.55 12.72
C PRO A 7 -13.85 10.25 12.98
N SER A 8 -13.88 9.36 11.99
CA SER A 8 -13.07 8.14 11.91
C SER A 8 -11.57 8.47 11.78
N PRO A 9 -10.65 7.53 12.11
CA PRO A 9 -9.18 7.68 12.17
C PRO A 9 -8.46 8.17 10.88
N LEU A 10 -9.20 8.59 9.87
CA LEU A 10 -8.75 9.26 8.64
C LEU A 10 -7.94 10.54 8.89
N SER A 11 -8.03 11.15 10.08
CA SER A 11 -7.38 12.43 10.39
C SER A 11 -5.84 12.38 10.30
N ARG A 12 -5.20 11.21 10.43
CA ARG A 12 -3.73 11.11 10.29
C ARG A 12 -3.29 10.74 8.87
N CYS A 13 -4.13 10.01 8.12
CA CYS A 13 -3.87 9.70 6.71
C CYS A 13 -4.13 10.89 5.77
N SER A 14 -5.03 11.82 6.13
CA SER A 14 -5.28 13.04 5.35
C SER A 14 -4.06 13.97 5.23
N SER A 15 -3.12 13.94 6.18
CA SER A 15 -1.92 14.79 6.12
C SER A 15 -0.89 14.33 5.08
N LEU A 16 -0.83 13.02 4.77
CA LEU A 16 0.08 12.47 3.75
C LEU A 16 -0.58 12.34 2.37
N ARG A 17 -1.91 12.24 2.31
CA ARG A 17 -2.67 12.14 1.05
C ARG A 17 -2.66 13.42 0.21
N ASN A 18 -2.31 14.56 0.81
CA ASN A 18 -2.25 15.87 0.16
C ASN A 18 -0.81 16.36 -0.09
N ILE A 19 0.20 15.53 0.19
CA ILE A 19 1.57 15.81 -0.25
C ILE A 19 1.61 15.52 -1.75
N ARG A 20 1.82 16.56 -2.56
CA ARG A 20 2.07 16.45 -4.01
C ARG A 20 3.09 15.35 -4.25
N ASP A 21 2.87 14.52 -5.28
CA ASP A 21 3.87 13.56 -5.76
C ASP A 21 5.16 14.31 -6.14
N ASN A 22 6.04 14.53 -5.16
CA ASN A 22 7.30 15.27 -5.25
C ASN A 22 8.46 14.26 -5.21
N GLU A 23 9.66 14.67 -5.62
CA GLU A 23 10.86 13.81 -5.61
C GLU A 23 11.16 13.20 -4.23
N GLU A 24 10.73 13.86 -3.15
CA GLU A 24 10.82 13.35 -1.78
C GLU A 24 9.92 12.12 -1.54
N LYS A 25 8.73 12.08 -2.14
CA LYS A 25 7.83 10.92 -2.05
C LYS A 25 8.43 9.72 -2.80
N ASP A 26 8.94 9.94 -4.01
CA ASP A 26 9.65 8.90 -4.78
C ASP A 26 10.85 8.35 -3.98
N SER A 27 11.69 9.24 -3.44
CA SER A 27 12.85 8.85 -2.65
C SER A 27 12.48 8.11 -1.35
N ALA A 28 11.43 8.55 -0.65
CA ALA A 28 10.95 7.90 0.57
C ALA A 28 10.41 6.50 0.29
N PHE A 29 9.62 6.32 -0.78
CA PHE A 29 9.12 5.01 -1.17
C PHE A 29 10.24 4.08 -1.64
N ARG A 30 11.25 4.58 -2.37
CA ARG A 30 12.45 3.78 -2.71
C ARG A 30 13.18 3.31 -1.46
N GLY A 31 13.32 4.18 -0.45
CA GLY A 31 13.88 3.82 0.86
C GLY A 31 13.06 2.74 1.58
N MET A 32 11.74 2.89 1.63
CA MET A 32 10.85 1.86 2.19
C MET A 32 10.96 0.53 1.43
N CYS A 33 10.96 0.57 0.09
CA CYS A 33 11.14 -0.63 -0.74
C CYS A 33 12.46 -1.35 -0.44
N ALA A 34 13.55 -0.59 -0.26
CA ALA A 34 14.85 -1.14 0.12
C ALA A 34 14.81 -1.78 1.52
N MET A 35 14.16 -1.13 2.50
CA MET A 35 14.01 -1.69 3.85
C MET A 35 13.18 -2.97 3.86
N ILE A 36 12.08 -3.02 3.10
CA ILE A 36 11.25 -4.23 2.96
C ILE A 36 12.06 -5.37 2.34
N THR A 37 12.93 -5.07 1.38
CA THR A 37 13.80 -6.07 0.76
C THR A 37 14.83 -6.63 1.74
N VAL A 38 15.32 -5.83 2.69
CA VAL A 38 16.31 -6.25 3.69
C VAL A 38 15.67 -7.06 4.83
N ASN A 39 14.45 -6.70 5.25
CA ASN A 39 13.75 -7.42 6.32
C ASN A 39 12.22 -7.41 6.10
N PRO A 40 11.68 -8.29 5.24
CA PRO A 40 10.25 -8.31 4.93
C PRO A 40 9.40 -8.75 6.14
N GLY A 41 9.97 -9.55 7.05
CA GLY A 41 9.27 -10.02 8.26
C GLY A 41 8.94 -8.92 9.26
N GLY A 42 9.75 -7.86 9.31
CA GLY A 42 9.52 -6.71 10.21
C GLY A 42 8.39 -5.79 9.76
N VAL A 43 8.01 -5.84 8.48
CA VAL A 43 7.07 -4.90 7.86
C VAL A 43 5.70 -5.50 7.62
N VAL A 44 5.50 -6.79 7.91
CA VAL A 44 4.21 -7.51 7.77
C VAL A 44 3.06 -6.76 8.45
N GLN A 45 3.28 -6.24 9.67
CA GLN A 45 2.26 -5.52 10.42
C GLN A 45 1.94 -4.14 9.84
N GLU A 46 2.91 -3.50 9.20
CA GLU A 46 2.74 -2.19 8.56
C GLU A 46 2.46 -2.29 7.06
N PHE A 47 2.34 -3.51 6.52
CA PHE A 47 2.17 -3.75 5.09
C PHE A 47 0.82 -3.24 4.57
N ILE A 48 -0.21 -3.18 5.43
CA ILE A 48 -1.50 -2.54 5.09
C ILE A 48 -1.30 -1.05 4.78
N PHE A 49 -0.48 -0.34 5.58
CA PHE A 49 -0.18 1.06 5.34
C PHE A 49 0.63 1.24 4.05
N PHE A 50 1.57 0.33 3.78
CA PHE A 50 2.29 0.33 2.51
C PHE A 50 1.35 0.14 1.31
N CYS A 51 0.43 -0.81 1.38
CA CYS A 51 -0.58 -1.06 0.35
C CYS A 51 -1.47 0.17 0.10
N ASP A 52 -1.98 0.81 1.15
CA ASP A 52 -2.77 2.05 1.04
C ASP A 52 -1.95 3.18 0.39
N ALA A 53 -0.68 3.30 0.79
CA ALA A 53 0.23 4.30 0.25
C ALA A 53 0.56 4.04 -1.23
N VAL A 54 0.74 2.78 -1.64
CA VAL A 54 0.91 2.36 -3.05
C VAL A 54 -0.35 2.68 -3.86
N ALA A 55 -1.53 2.33 -3.36
CA ALA A 55 -2.80 2.62 -4.04
C ALA A 55 -3.13 4.13 -4.11
N SER A 56 -2.47 4.96 -3.30
CA SER A 56 -2.58 6.42 -3.38
C SER A 56 -1.88 7.02 -4.61
N TRP A 57 -0.96 6.28 -5.24
CA TRP A 57 -0.26 6.74 -6.43
C TRP A 57 -1.18 6.66 -7.66
N SER A 58 -1.38 7.80 -8.31
CA SER A 58 -2.19 7.87 -9.54
C SER A 58 -1.38 7.47 -10.78
N THR A 59 -0.12 7.90 -10.86
CA THR A 59 0.78 7.60 -12.00
C THR A 59 2.22 7.47 -11.49
N PRO A 60 2.58 6.34 -10.85
CA PRO A 60 3.96 6.10 -10.45
C PRO A 60 4.85 5.97 -11.69
N LYS A 61 6.12 6.39 -11.58
CA LYS A 61 7.14 6.14 -12.61
C LYS A 61 7.31 4.62 -12.81
N ASP A 62 7.64 4.18 -14.02
CA ASP A 62 7.79 2.75 -14.35
C ASP A 62 8.74 2.01 -13.41
N ASP A 63 9.92 2.56 -13.12
CA ASP A 63 10.86 1.96 -12.16
C ASP A 63 10.24 1.75 -10.77
N LEU A 64 9.47 2.73 -10.27
CA LEU A 64 8.85 2.66 -8.96
C LEU A 64 7.67 1.67 -8.97
N LYS A 65 6.90 1.65 -10.06
CA LYS A 65 5.81 0.69 -10.26
C LYS A 65 6.34 -0.74 -10.28
N GLU A 66 7.47 -1.00 -10.94
CA GLU A 66 8.14 -2.30 -10.92
C GLU A 66 8.59 -2.69 -9.50
N MET A 67 9.11 -1.75 -8.71
CA MET A 67 9.48 -2.02 -7.32
C MET A 67 8.25 -2.42 -6.48
N PHE A 68 7.13 -1.71 -6.61
CA PHE A 68 5.89 -2.06 -5.93
C PHE A 68 5.39 -3.44 -6.33
N HIS A 69 5.41 -3.74 -7.63
CA HIS A 69 5.01 -5.04 -8.16
C HIS A 69 5.86 -6.17 -7.56
N LYS A 70 7.19 -6.02 -7.54
CA LYS A 70 8.12 -7.00 -6.95
C LYS A 70 7.84 -7.24 -5.46
N ILE A 71 7.56 -6.18 -4.71
CA ILE A 71 7.30 -6.28 -3.26
C ILE A 71 5.94 -6.94 -2.99
N LEU A 72 4.88 -6.54 -3.69
CA LEU A 72 3.54 -7.10 -3.50
C LEU A 72 3.51 -8.60 -3.83
N HIS A 73 4.07 -8.99 -4.99
CA HIS A 73 4.16 -10.40 -5.38
C HIS A 73 5.14 -11.18 -4.50
N GLY A 74 6.26 -10.59 -4.10
CA GLY A 74 7.20 -11.21 -3.16
C GLY A 74 6.55 -11.51 -1.81
N PHE A 75 5.78 -10.55 -1.28
CA PHE A 75 5.03 -10.73 -0.04
C PHE A 75 3.94 -11.80 -0.19
N ARG A 76 3.12 -11.75 -1.26
CA ARG A 76 2.11 -12.78 -1.56
C ARG A 76 2.73 -14.18 -1.63
N THR A 77 3.88 -14.31 -2.29
CA THR A 77 4.62 -15.59 -2.40
C THR A 77 5.10 -16.07 -1.03
N GLN A 78 5.57 -15.14 -0.18
CA GLN A 78 6.09 -15.47 1.14
C GLN A 78 5.01 -15.92 2.13
N VAL A 79 3.85 -15.24 2.14
CA VAL A 79 2.73 -15.62 3.03
C VAL A 79 1.89 -16.77 2.47
N GLY A 80 1.91 -16.95 1.14
CA GLY A 80 1.10 -17.92 0.41
C GLY A 80 -0.32 -17.41 0.10
N ASP A 81 -0.92 -17.94 -0.96
CA ASP A 81 -2.19 -17.44 -1.52
C ASP A 81 -3.35 -17.44 -0.51
N GLU A 82 -3.46 -18.47 0.34
CA GLU A 82 -4.51 -18.54 1.36
C GLU A 82 -4.37 -17.45 2.43
N ASN A 83 -3.15 -17.21 2.92
CA ASN A 83 -2.91 -16.18 3.92
C ASN A 83 -2.99 -14.78 3.30
N TRP A 84 -2.53 -14.62 2.07
CA TRP A 84 -2.70 -13.39 1.30
C TRP A 84 -4.18 -13.04 1.16
N LYS A 85 -5.03 -14.01 0.80
CA LYS A 85 -6.48 -13.78 0.69
C LYS A 85 -7.09 -13.33 2.02
N ARG A 86 -6.75 -13.99 3.14
CA ARG A 86 -7.18 -13.58 4.49
C ARG A 86 -6.66 -12.20 4.90
N PHE A 87 -5.49 -11.81 4.40
CA PHE A 87 -4.91 -10.51 4.64
C PHE A 87 -5.59 -9.42 3.79
N ALA A 88 -5.82 -9.70 2.50
CA ALA A 88 -6.55 -8.84 1.57
C ALA A 88 -8.03 -8.68 1.94
N ASP A 89 -8.64 -9.64 2.63
CA ASP A 89 -9.98 -9.50 3.23
C ASP A 89 -10.04 -8.42 4.31
N GLN A 90 -8.91 -8.10 4.95
CA GLN A 90 -8.82 -6.98 5.91
C GLN A 90 -8.69 -5.63 5.20
N PHE A 91 -8.43 -5.61 3.89
CA PHE A 91 -8.33 -4.36 3.14
C PHE A 91 -9.73 -3.79 2.89
N PRO A 92 -9.87 -2.45 2.93
CA PRO A 92 -11.06 -1.79 2.40
C PRO A 92 -11.33 -2.22 0.95
N ASP A 93 -12.59 -2.41 0.56
CA ASP A 93 -12.95 -2.87 -0.80
C ASP A 93 -12.29 -2.04 -1.91
N GLN A 94 -12.24 -0.71 -1.72
CA GLN A 94 -11.64 0.22 -2.67
C GLN A 94 -10.13 0.05 -2.81
N LEU A 95 -9.43 -0.30 -1.72
CA LEU A 95 -7.99 -0.57 -1.74
C LEU A 95 -7.70 -1.87 -2.50
N ARG A 96 -8.47 -2.92 -2.20
CA ARG A 96 -8.34 -4.23 -2.85
C ARG A 96 -8.58 -4.13 -4.36
N ASP A 97 -9.64 -3.45 -4.79
CA ASP A 97 -9.95 -3.25 -6.20
C ASP A 97 -8.82 -2.51 -6.94
N ARG A 98 -8.26 -1.47 -6.30
CA ARG A 98 -7.14 -0.71 -6.87
C ARG A 98 -5.87 -1.53 -7.01
N LEU A 99 -5.50 -2.28 -5.97
CA LEU A 99 -4.29 -3.12 -6.01
C LEU A 99 -4.43 -4.23 -7.06
N SER A 100 -5.60 -4.85 -7.14
CA SER A 100 -5.90 -5.86 -8.16
C SER A 100 -5.83 -5.26 -9.57
N ALA A 101 -6.46 -4.11 -9.82
CA ALA A 101 -6.45 -3.45 -11.13
C ALA A 101 -5.06 -2.94 -11.56
N MET A 102 -4.20 -2.54 -10.62
CA MET A 102 -2.90 -1.93 -10.94
C MET A 102 -1.73 -2.93 -10.94
N TYR A 103 -1.81 -3.99 -10.12
CA TYR A 103 -0.68 -4.89 -9.82
C TYR A 103 -1.03 -6.38 -9.88
N ASP A 104 -2.29 -6.75 -10.17
CA ASP A 104 -2.74 -8.15 -10.28
C ASP A 104 -2.44 -9.00 -9.03
N VAL A 105 -2.66 -8.40 -7.85
CA VAL A 105 -2.50 -9.05 -6.53
C VAL A 105 -3.80 -9.15 -5.75
#